data_AF-A0A6M1YW56-F1
#
_entry.id   AF-A0A6M1YW56-F1
#
_cell.length_a   1.000
_cell.length_b   1.000
_cell.length_c   1.000
_cell.angle_alpha   90.00
_cell.angle_beta   90.00
_cell.angle_gamma   90.00
#
_symmetry.space_group_name_H-M   'P 1'
#
loop_
_entity.id
_entity.type
_entity.pdbx_description
1 polymer ?
#
loop_
_entity_poly.entity_id
_entity_poly.type
_entity_poly.pdbx_seq_one_letter_code
_entity_poly.pdbx_strand_id
1 'polypeptide(L)' 'MTPWLNMKHTIFGEVIEGYDVVAKIENVKTSGYNNKPEVEQKIVKASRKMH' A
#
# COMPACT_ATOMS: atom_id res chain seq x y z
N MET A 1 -6.61 -8.82 9.78
CA MET A 1 -7.66 -7.91 9.26
C MET A 1 -7.91 -6.81 10.27
N THR A 2 -8.27 -5.61 9.82
CA THR A 2 -8.34 -4.37 10.62
C THR A 2 -9.80 -3.88 10.78
N PRO A 3 -10.67 -4.62 11.50
CA PRO A 3 -12.12 -4.39 11.52
C PRO A 3 -12.56 -3.03 12.07
N TRP A 4 -11.70 -2.34 12.82
CA TRP A 4 -11.96 -1.00 13.37
C TRP A 4 -11.97 0.11 12.32
N LEU A 5 -11.56 -0.17 11.08
CA LEU A 5 -11.61 0.79 9.96
C LEU A 5 -12.96 0.77 9.23
N ASN A 6 -13.77 -0.26 9.45
CA ASN A 6 -15.10 -0.39 8.85
C ASN A 6 -15.96 0.84 9.21
N MET A 7 -16.70 1.38 8.24
CA MET A 7 -17.51 2.62 8.34
C MET A 7 -16.72 3.94 8.52
N LYS A 8 -15.39 3.90 8.77
CA LYS A 8 -14.54 5.10 8.84
C LYS A 8 -13.66 5.29 7.59
N HIS A 9 -13.45 4.24 6.81
CA HIS A 9 -12.71 4.26 5.57
C HIS A 9 -13.51 3.53 4.47
N THR A 10 -13.73 4.20 3.35
CA THR A 10 -14.44 3.62 2.20
C THR A 10 -13.49 2.69 1.45
N ILE A 11 -13.89 1.42 1.33
CA ILE A 11 -13.16 0.42 0.54
C ILE A 11 -13.53 0.61 -0.94
N PHE A 12 -12.52 0.83 -1.80
CA PHE A 12 -12.71 1.11 -3.24
C PHE A 12 -12.11 0.05 -4.19
N GLY A 13 -11.44 -0.97 -3.65
CA GLY A 13 -10.85 -2.06 -4.43
C GLY A 13 -9.95 -2.96 -3.59
N GLU A 14 -9.50 -4.05 -4.20
CA GLU A 14 -8.58 -5.03 -3.60
C GLU A 14 -7.43 -5.36 -4.56
N VAL A 15 -6.31 -5.83 -4.02
CA VAL A 15 -5.15 -6.26 -4.81
C VAL A 15 -5.40 -7.69 -5.28
N ILE A 16 -5.61 -7.86 -6.59
CA ILE A 16 -5.85 -9.18 -7.20
C ILE A 16 -4.56 -9.90 -7.63
N GLU A 17 -3.49 -9.15 -7.92
CA GLU A 17 -2.19 -9.65 -8.39
C GLU A 17 -1.05 -8.78 -7.82
N GLY A 18 0.15 -9.34 -7.67
CA GLY A 18 1.34 -8.59 -7.24
C GLY A 18 1.44 -8.33 -5.73
N TYR A 19 0.83 -9.19 -4.90
CA TYR A 19 0.90 -9.07 -3.44
C TYR A 19 2.34 -9.19 -2.88
N ASP A 20 3.26 -9.83 -3.61
CA ASP A 20 4.67 -9.88 -3.22
C ASP A 20 5.32 -8.49 -3.20
N VAL A 21 4.90 -7.59 -4.10
CA VAL A 21 5.36 -6.20 -4.12
C VAL A 21 4.83 -5.45 -2.91
N VAL A 22 3.56 -5.68 -2.54
CA VAL A 22 2.96 -5.12 -1.33
C VAL A 22 3.74 -5.57 -0.10
N ALA A 23 4.00 -6.87 0.04
CA ALA A 23 4.77 -7.42 1.15
C ALA A 23 6.20 -6.85 1.22
N LYS A 24 6.87 -6.63 0.07
CA LYS A 24 8.19 -5.99 0.04
C LYS A 24 8.12 -4.55 0.54
N ILE A 25 7.11 -3.79 0.14
CA ILE A 25 6.90 -2.40 0.57
C ILE A 25 6.60 -2.34 2.08
N GLU A 26 5.81 -3.27 2.61
CA GLU A 26 5.48 -3.35 4.04
C GLU A 26 6.70 -3.59 4.94
N ASN A 27 7.76 -4.22 4.41
CA ASN A 27 8.97 -4.59 5.16
C ASN A 27 10.14 -3.62 4.97
N VAL A 28 9.96 -2.49 4.26
CA VAL A 28 11.04 -1.51 4.10
C VAL A 28 11.37 -0.84 5.44
N LYS A 29 12.64 -0.45 5.61
CA LYS A 29 13.05 0.31 6.80
C LYS A 29 12.39 1.68 6.81
N THR A 30 11.82 2.03 7.96
CA THR A 30 11.17 3.31 8.20
C THR A 30 11.84 4.06 9.33
N SER A 31 11.88 5.38 9.23
CA SER A 31 12.23 6.26 10.35
C SER A 31 11.27 6.05 11.51
N GLY A 32 11.80 5.75 12.70
CA GLY A 32 11.00 5.47 13.89
C GLY A 32 10.17 6.65 14.40
N TYR A 33 10.48 7.89 13.98
CA TYR A 33 9.76 9.08 14.43
C TYR A 33 8.44 9.32 13.67
N ASN A 34 8.40 9.01 12.37
CA ASN A 34 7.26 9.34 11.50
C ASN A 34 6.84 8.22 10.56
N ASN A 35 7.36 7.00 10.75
CA ASN A 35 7.12 5.83 9.89
C ASN A 35 7.39 6.10 8.39
N LYS A 36 8.19 7.12 8.06
CA LYS A 36 8.55 7.43 6.67
C LYS A 36 9.63 6.45 6.21
N PRO A 37 9.51 5.82 5.04
CA PRO A 37 10.58 4.99 4.48
C PRO A 37 11.91 5.74 4.41
N GLU A 38 13.00 5.09 4.82
CA GLU A 38 14.36 5.65 4.72
C GLU A 38 14.76 5.86 3.26
N VAL A 39 14.36 4.91 2.40
CA VAL A 39 14.51 4.99 0.95
C VAL A 39 13.14 5.26 0.33
N GLU A 40 13.08 6.26 -0.54
CA GLU A 40 11.85 6.72 -1.17
C GLU A 40 11.22 5.63 -2.05
N GLN A 41 9.94 5.32 -1.82
CA GLN A 41 9.14 4.39 -2.62
C GLN A 41 8.18 5.19 -3.50
N LYS A 42 8.33 5.14 -4.83
CA LYS A 42 7.52 5.93 -5.78
C LYS A 42 6.63 5.05 -6.64
N ILE A 43 5.40 5.49 -6.83
CA ILE A 43 4.52 4.97 -7.88
C ILE A 43 4.96 5.61 -9.20
N VAL A 44 5.66 4.84 -10.04
CA VAL A 44 6.19 5.33 -11.32
C VAL A 44 5.09 5.54 -12.35
N LYS A 45 4.09 4.66 -12.37
CA LYS A 45 2.95 4.70 -13.30
C LYS A 45 1.78 3.94 -12.72
N ALA A 46 0.58 4.50 -12.85
CA ALA A 46 -0.68 3.82 -12.61
C ALA A 46 -1.49 3.87 -13.91
N SER A 47 -1.89 2.71 -14.42
CA SER A 47 -2.67 2.61 -15.66
C SER A 47 -3.94 1.81 -15.43
N ARG A 48 -5.06 2.32 -15.96
CA ARG A 48 -6.32 1.57 -16.00
C ARG A 48 -6.26 0.60 -17.17
N LYS A 49 -6.34 -0.71 -16.93
CA LYS A 49 -6.76 -1.64 -17.99
C LYS A 49 -8.24 -1.35 -18.25
N MET A 50 -8.54 -0.61 -19.32
CA MET A 50 -9.88 -0.67 -19.92
C MET A 50 -10.03 -2.08 -20.49
N HIS A 51 -11.01 -2.84 -20.01
CA HIS A 51 -11.57 -3.94 -20.77
C HIS A 51 -12.38 -3.37 -21.93
#